data_AF-A0AAJ0XBQ4-F1
#
_entry.id   AF-A0AAJ0XBQ4-F1
#
_cell.length_a   1.000
_cell.length_b   1.000
_cell.length_c   1.000
_cell.angle_alpha   90.00
_cell.angle_beta   90.00
_cell.angle_gamma   90.00
#
_symmetry.space_group_name_H-M   'P 1'
#
loop_
_entity.id
_entity.type
_entity.pdbx_description
1 polymer ?
#
loop_
_entity_poly.entity_id
_entity_poly.type
_entity_poly.pdbx_seq_one_letter_code
_entity_poly.pdbx_strand_id
1 'polypeptide(L)'
;MIMNRFETILADTAFARRLHFHLRYQVFCEEAGFEDASRFPDQQERDEYDQHGVHFLVWDRLAHLWVGAMRLIPANEAAMPSEAIAGSPFVDSAEERRRSVEFSRLCVRARYGRMESGFRIGRWAPPGVERSEGELVFFRQWDHEIIQRLIYACLDWEMANGFDYTYFIINRALARMLKRFGIPLDVVGEPLEHRGVRIPHRGDVRTAYAGMRSQSVSFAEMADSAPAYIAFSELELLSGNSVSTSGATATVRQIPSEIVEAAQAQSWRGSSRTDGPPRRLGSRVA
;
A
#
# COMPACT_ATOMS: atom_id res chain seq x y z
N MET A 1 -24.82 6.00 -12.08
CA MET A 1 -24.07 4.81 -11.64
C MET A 1 -23.05 5.27 -10.59
N ILE A 2 -22.95 4.57 -9.45
CA ILE A 2 -21.97 4.90 -8.41
C ILE A 2 -20.68 4.12 -8.71
N MET A 3 -19.58 4.82 -8.92
CA MET A 3 -18.25 4.27 -9.16
C MET A 3 -17.59 3.88 -7.84
N ASN A 4 -16.93 2.72 -7.81
CA ASN A 4 -15.95 2.40 -6.77
C ASN A 4 -14.61 3.05 -7.14
N ARG A 5 -14.18 4.06 -6.39
CA ARG A 5 -13.01 4.90 -6.74
C ARG A 5 -11.68 4.20 -6.50
N PHE A 6 -11.58 3.42 -5.44
CA PHE A 6 -10.32 2.81 -5.02
C PHE A 6 -10.36 1.30 -5.22
N GLU A 7 -9.25 0.74 -5.67
CA GLU A 7 -9.11 -0.70 -5.90
C GLU A 7 -7.81 -1.19 -5.27
N THR A 8 -7.88 -2.28 -4.51
CA THR A 8 -6.70 -2.86 -3.85
C THR A 8 -6.10 -3.93 -4.75
N ILE A 9 -4.79 -3.85 -4.96
CA ILE A 9 -4.05 -4.72 -5.87
C ILE A 9 -2.98 -5.48 -5.10
N LEU A 10 -2.93 -6.79 -5.28
CA LEU A 10 -1.81 -7.62 -4.83
C LEU A 10 -0.69 -7.53 -5.88
N ALA A 11 0.49 -7.07 -5.44
CA ALA A 11 1.67 -6.92 -6.30
C ALA A 11 2.42 -8.26 -6.45
N ASP A 12 1.81 -9.19 -7.17
CA ASP A 12 2.30 -10.55 -7.44
C ASP A 12 3.31 -10.64 -8.60
N THR A 13 3.53 -9.54 -9.33
CA THR A 13 4.53 -9.46 -10.39
C THR A 13 5.74 -8.60 -9.99
N ALA A 14 6.90 -8.86 -10.60
CA ALA A 14 8.09 -8.05 -10.37
C ALA A 14 7.87 -6.55 -10.71
N PHE A 15 7.04 -6.27 -11.70
CA PHE A 15 6.68 -4.89 -12.06
C PHE A 15 5.82 -4.23 -10.97
N ALA A 16 4.77 -4.90 -10.50
CA ALA A 16 3.92 -4.37 -9.43
C ALA A 16 4.69 -4.16 -8.12
N ARG A 17 5.68 -5.03 -7.82
CA ARG A 17 6.58 -4.82 -6.67
C ARG A 17 7.42 -3.55 -6.82
N ARG A 18 7.90 -3.22 -8.03
CA ARG A 18 8.57 -1.92 -8.27
C ARG A 18 7.64 -0.73 -8.04
N LEU A 19 6.37 -0.83 -8.44
CA LEU A 19 5.37 0.20 -8.14
C LEU A 19 5.20 0.40 -6.62
N HIS A 20 5.16 -0.70 -5.86
CA HIS A 20 5.12 -0.69 -4.40
C HIS A 20 6.35 0.01 -3.78
N PHE A 21 7.56 -0.34 -4.22
CA PHE A 21 8.78 0.30 -3.73
C PHE A 21 8.88 1.78 -4.10
N HIS A 22 8.42 2.14 -5.29
CA HIS A 22 8.38 3.53 -5.73
C HIS A 22 7.39 4.35 -4.90
N LEU A 23 6.19 3.83 -4.64
CA LEU A 23 5.22 4.51 -3.79
C LEU A 23 5.74 4.67 -2.35
N ARG A 24 6.43 3.66 -1.81
CA ARG A 24 7.10 3.76 -0.51
C ARG A 24 8.20 4.83 -0.52
N TYR A 25 8.99 4.93 -1.58
CA TYR A 25 9.98 6.00 -1.73
C TYR A 25 9.33 7.38 -1.67
N GLN A 26 8.28 7.60 -2.46
CA GLN A 26 7.53 8.87 -2.46
C GLN A 26 7.05 9.22 -1.05
N VAL A 27 6.49 8.26 -0.30
CA VAL A 27 5.95 8.58 1.03
C VAL A 27 7.05 8.68 2.10
N PHE A 28 7.93 7.69 2.23
CA PHE A 28 8.89 7.63 3.32
C PHE A 28 10.13 8.49 3.11
N CYS A 29 10.58 8.70 1.87
CA CYS A 29 11.74 9.54 1.56
C CYS A 29 11.31 10.98 1.28
N GLU A 30 10.35 11.19 0.37
CA GLU A 30 10.02 12.55 -0.11
C GLU A 30 8.99 13.27 0.76
N GLU A 31 7.87 12.63 1.10
CA GLU A 31 6.79 13.29 1.86
C GLU A 31 7.06 13.33 3.37
N ALA A 32 7.47 12.21 3.96
CA ALA A 32 7.65 12.08 5.41
C ALA A 32 9.09 12.34 5.90
N GLY A 33 10.09 12.21 5.02
CA GLY A 33 11.50 12.36 5.39
C GLY A 33 11.99 11.36 6.44
N PHE A 34 11.38 10.19 6.51
CA PHE A 34 11.74 9.12 7.44
C PHE A 34 12.97 8.32 7.02
N GLU A 35 13.22 8.25 5.71
CA GLU A 35 14.39 7.61 5.12
C GLU A 35 15.20 8.63 4.31
N ASP A 36 16.52 8.43 4.28
CA ASP A 36 17.40 9.23 3.43
C ASP A 36 17.26 8.80 1.96
N ALA A 37 16.74 9.72 1.13
CA ALA A 37 16.54 9.51 -0.30
C ALA A 37 17.84 9.13 -1.04
N SER A 38 19.01 9.57 -0.56
CA SER A 38 20.30 9.25 -1.20
C SER A 38 20.65 7.76 -1.14
N ARG A 39 20.03 7.00 -0.23
CA ARG A 39 20.16 5.54 -0.14
C ARG A 39 19.43 4.80 -1.26
N PHE A 40 18.52 5.48 -1.97
CA PHE A 40 17.65 4.91 -2.99
C PHE A 40 17.78 5.67 -4.31
N PRO A 41 18.95 5.62 -4.99
CA PRO A 41 19.19 6.38 -6.22
C PRO A 41 18.26 5.99 -7.37
N ASP A 42 17.66 4.80 -7.32
CA ASP A 42 16.66 4.31 -8.28
C ASP A 42 15.21 4.61 -7.88
N GLN A 43 15.01 5.47 -6.87
CA GLN A 43 13.71 5.92 -6.36
C GLN A 43 12.79 4.78 -5.93
N GLN A 44 13.37 3.74 -5.34
CA GLN A 44 12.67 2.56 -4.84
C GLN A 44 13.13 2.24 -3.42
N GLU A 45 12.29 2.54 -2.43
CA GLU A 45 12.57 2.25 -1.02
C GLU A 45 12.37 0.75 -0.78
N ARG A 46 13.45 0.10 -0.34
CA ARG A 46 13.54 -1.33 -0.10
C ARG A 46 14.40 -1.64 1.13
N ASP A 47 14.10 -2.73 1.79
CA ASP A 47 14.88 -3.31 2.88
C ASP A 47 15.08 -4.83 2.69
N GLU A 48 15.81 -5.45 3.61
CA GLU A 48 16.15 -6.88 3.60
C GLU A 48 14.95 -7.82 3.73
N TYR A 49 13.80 -7.33 4.20
CA TYR A 49 12.58 -8.13 4.39
C TYR A 49 11.71 -8.20 3.13
N ASP A 50 11.94 -7.33 2.15
CA ASP A 50 11.09 -7.21 0.97
C ASP A 50 10.98 -8.51 0.17
N GLN A 51 12.03 -9.32 0.15
CA GLN A 51 12.10 -10.61 -0.56
C GLN A 51 11.07 -11.63 -0.05
N HIS A 52 10.67 -11.56 1.21
CA HIS A 52 9.71 -12.48 1.84
C HIS A 52 8.33 -11.85 2.03
N GLY A 53 8.16 -10.59 1.62
CA GLY A 53 6.93 -9.86 1.82
C GLY A 53 5.86 -10.14 0.75
N VAL A 54 4.59 -10.11 1.17
CA VAL A 54 3.42 -9.95 0.32
C VAL A 54 3.09 -8.45 0.27
N HIS A 55 2.89 -7.91 -0.92
CA HIS A 55 2.84 -6.45 -1.13
C HIS A 55 1.48 -6.07 -1.69
N PHE A 56 0.79 -5.13 -1.04
CA PHE A 56 -0.49 -4.59 -1.50
C PHE A 56 -0.37 -3.11 -1.85
N LEU A 57 -1.11 -2.71 -2.88
CA LEU A 57 -1.20 -1.36 -3.40
C LEU A 57 -2.67 -0.94 -3.45
N VAL A 58 -2.94 0.37 -3.38
CA VAL A 58 -4.27 0.92 -3.70
C VAL A 58 -4.16 1.85 -4.89
N TRP A 59 -4.99 1.59 -5.89
CA TRP A 59 -5.16 2.35 -7.11
C TRP A 59 -6.35 3.32 -6.99
N ASP A 60 -6.15 4.60 -7.26
CA ASP A 60 -7.23 5.57 -7.44
C ASP A 60 -7.64 5.59 -8.92
N ARG A 61 -8.76 4.93 -9.23
CA ARG A 61 -9.31 4.81 -10.60
C ARG A 61 -9.71 6.15 -11.20
N LEU A 62 -10.00 7.15 -10.37
CA LEU A 62 -10.38 8.48 -10.84
C LEU A 62 -9.14 9.32 -11.17
N ALA A 63 -8.13 9.26 -10.30
CA ALA A 63 -6.91 10.05 -10.48
C ALA A 63 -5.87 9.37 -11.37
N HIS A 64 -6.00 8.07 -11.59
CA HIS A 64 -5.02 7.19 -12.20
C HIS A 64 -3.68 7.19 -11.47
N LEU A 65 -3.72 7.02 -10.15
CA LEU A 65 -2.54 7.13 -9.29
C LEU A 65 -2.51 6.01 -8.25
N TRP A 66 -1.31 5.54 -7.93
CA TRP A 66 -1.06 4.70 -6.76
C TRP A 66 -1.03 5.57 -5.51
N VAL A 67 -1.84 5.22 -4.51
CA VAL A 67 -2.16 6.13 -3.39
C VAL A 67 -1.92 5.56 -2.00
N GLY A 68 -1.81 4.25 -1.88
CA GLY A 68 -1.45 3.60 -0.63
C GLY A 68 -0.75 2.27 -0.86
N ALA A 69 0.04 1.85 0.12
CA ALA A 69 0.73 0.57 0.10
C ALA A 69 0.84 -0.03 1.51
N MET A 70 0.94 -1.35 1.57
CA MET A 70 1.14 -2.10 2.80
C MET A 70 1.82 -3.44 2.51
N ARG A 71 2.69 -3.89 3.41
CA ARG A 71 3.44 -5.14 3.29
C ARG A 71 3.10 -6.09 4.43
N LEU A 72 2.83 -7.35 4.10
CA LEU A 72 2.82 -8.47 5.05
C LEU A 72 4.13 -9.22 4.99
N ILE A 73 4.64 -9.65 6.14
CA ILE A 73 5.79 -10.56 6.20
C ILE A 73 5.37 -11.76 7.06
N PRO A 74 5.22 -12.95 6.47
CA PRO A 74 5.05 -14.17 7.25
C PRO A 74 6.22 -14.34 8.24
N ALA A 75 5.90 -14.60 9.51
CA ALA A 75 6.92 -14.83 10.50
C ALA A 75 7.64 -16.15 10.18
N ASN A 76 8.97 -16.11 10.19
CA ASN A 76 9.82 -17.28 9.99
C ASN A 76 10.79 -17.42 11.17
N GLU A 77 11.85 -18.23 11.02
CA GLU A 77 12.86 -18.38 12.08
C GLU A 77 13.66 -17.10 12.35
N ALA A 78 13.74 -16.19 11.38
CA ALA A 78 14.37 -14.89 11.57
C ALA A 78 13.42 -13.92 12.31
N ALA A 79 14.02 -12.92 12.96
CA ALA A 79 13.27 -11.87 13.63
C ALA A 79 12.44 -11.07 12.61
N MET A 80 11.17 -10.82 12.93
CA MET A 80 10.34 -9.90 12.15
C MET A 80 10.91 -8.47 12.28
N PRO A 81 10.64 -7.55 11.32
CA PRO A 81 11.19 -6.19 11.39
C PRO A 81 10.91 -5.48 12.72
N SER A 82 9.71 -5.66 13.26
CA SER A 82 9.31 -5.05 14.53
C SER A 82 10.04 -5.64 15.75
N GLU A 83 10.37 -6.94 15.71
CA GLU A 83 11.19 -7.61 16.74
C GLU A 83 12.65 -7.15 16.67
N ALA A 84 13.19 -6.99 15.45
CA ALA A 84 14.53 -6.45 15.26
C ALA A 84 14.66 -5.01 15.79
N ILE A 85 13.60 -4.20 15.63
CA ILE A 85 13.52 -2.85 16.19
C ILE A 85 13.39 -2.88 17.72
N ALA A 86 12.61 -3.79 18.28
CA ALA A 86 12.43 -3.91 19.73
C ALA A 86 13.62 -4.57 20.44
N GLY A 87 14.43 -5.35 19.73
CA GLY A 87 15.55 -6.11 20.28
C GLY A 87 15.15 -7.40 21.01
N SER A 88 13.88 -7.79 20.94
CA SER A 88 13.35 -9.00 21.55
C SER A 88 12.20 -9.60 20.70
N PRO A 89 12.03 -10.94 20.70
CA PRO A 89 10.88 -11.54 20.05
C PRO A 89 9.56 -11.14 20.73
N PHE A 90 8.48 -11.11 19.96
CA PHE A 90 7.11 -10.92 20.45
C PHE A 90 6.33 -12.21 20.57
N VAL A 91 6.84 -13.28 19.95
CA VAL A 91 6.19 -14.59 19.86
C VAL A 91 7.06 -15.65 20.50
N ASP A 92 6.62 -16.17 21.64
CA ASP A 92 7.34 -17.21 22.38
C ASP A 92 7.06 -18.62 21.83
N SER A 93 5.86 -18.85 21.29
CA SER A 93 5.44 -20.16 20.77
C SER A 93 5.82 -20.34 19.30
N ALA A 94 6.54 -21.42 19.00
CA ALA A 94 6.86 -21.80 17.62
C ALA A 94 5.61 -22.12 16.77
N GLU A 95 4.54 -22.62 17.40
CA GLU A 95 3.26 -22.85 16.73
C GLU A 95 2.58 -21.54 16.36
N GLU A 96 2.53 -20.61 17.30
CA GLU A 96 1.97 -19.28 17.07
C GLU A 96 2.75 -18.55 15.99
N ARG A 97 4.09 -18.60 16.04
CA ARG A 97 4.97 -17.98 15.05
C ARG A 97 4.67 -18.48 13.64
N ARG A 98 4.46 -19.78 13.43
CA ARG A 98 4.09 -20.31 12.10
C ARG A 98 2.74 -19.81 11.59
N ARG A 99 1.87 -19.36 12.49
CA ARG A 99 0.53 -18.82 12.21
C ARG A 99 0.50 -17.28 12.30
N SER A 100 1.66 -16.64 12.32
CA SER A 100 1.81 -15.19 12.49
C SER A 100 2.38 -14.50 11.27
N VAL A 101 1.96 -13.25 11.05
CA VAL A 101 2.59 -12.33 10.09
C VAL A 101 2.85 -10.97 10.74
N GLU A 102 3.69 -10.15 10.13
CA GLU A 102 3.84 -8.73 10.48
C GLU A 102 3.20 -7.81 9.44
N PHE A 103 2.39 -6.86 9.90
CA PHE A 103 1.99 -5.67 9.13
C PHE A 103 3.11 -4.64 9.16
N SER A 104 3.65 -4.31 7.99
CA SER A 104 4.76 -3.36 7.85
C SER A 104 4.52 -2.39 6.69
N ARG A 105 5.28 -1.29 6.68
CA ARG A 105 5.32 -0.30 5.58
C ARG A 105 3.95 0.26 5.15
N LEU A 106 2.98 0.34 6.05
CA LEU A 106 1.71 1.05 5.80
C LEU A 106 2.01 2.50 5.42
N CYS A 107 1.66 2.90 4.21
CA CYS A 107 1.83 4.26 3.72
C CYS A 107 0.63 4.69 2.87
N VAL A 108 0.29 5.98 2.95
CA VAL A 108 -0.75 6.62 2.16
C VAL A 108 -0.23 7.99 1.77
N ARG A 109 -0.34 8.34 0.49
CA ARG A 109 0.02 9.68 -0.04
C ARG A 109 -0.68 10.76 0.80
N ALA A 110 0.05 11.79 1.22
CA ALA A 110 -0.44 12.78 2.21
C ALA A 110 -1.81 13.40 1.85
N ARG A 111 -2.07 13.66 0.56
CA ARG A 111 -3.34 14.22 0.07
C ARG A 111 -4.57 13.30 0.24
N TYR A 112 -4.37 12.03 0.57
CA TYR A 112 -5.44 11.07 0.88
C TYR A 112 -5.48 10.67 2.36
N GLY A 113 -4.62 11.25 3.21
CA GLY A 113 -4.51 10.87 4.61
C GLY A 113 -5.78 11.15 5.43
N ARG A 114 -6.54 12.19 5.06
CA ARG A 114 -7.89 12.48 5.58
C ARG A 114 -8.80 12.91 4.45
N MET A 115 -10.01 12.38 4.44
CA MET A 115 -10.99 12.64 3.41
C MET A 115 -12.34 12.88 4.06
N GLU A 116 -13.04 13.94 3.67
CA GLU A 116 -14.40 14.18 4.15
C GLU A 116 -15.35 13.16 3.52
N SER A 117 -15.99 12.37 4.38
CA SER A 117 -16.96 11.35 4.02
C SER A 117 -18.20 11.96 3.37
N GLY A 118 -18.72 11.31 2.33
CA GLY A 118 -19.96 11.73 1.67
C GLY A 118 -20.03 11.35 0.21
N PHE A 119 -21.16 11.67 -0.42
CA PHE A 119 -21.32 11.53 -1.86
C PHE A 119 -20.57 12.65 -2.58
N ARG A 120 -19.82 12.27 -3.60
CA ARG A 120 -18.98 13.15 -4.41
C ARG A 120 -19.27 12.96 -5.89
N ILE A 121 -18.95 13.99 -6.65
CA ILE A 121 -18.99 14.01 -8.10
C ILE A 121 -17.57 14.23 -8.60
N GLY A 122 -17.17 13.50 -9.62
CA GLY A 122 -15.90 13.67 -10.32
C GLY A 122 -16.05 13.49 -11.82
N ARG A 123 -14.95 13.62 -12.55
CA ARG A 123 -14.85 13.27 -13.97
C ARG A 123 -13.83 12.17 -14.17
N TRP A 124 -14.29 11.04 -14.70
CA TRP A 124 -13.42 9.95 -15.11
C TRP A 124 -13.11 10.09 -16.60
N ALA A 125 -11.84 10.14 -16.94
CA ALA A 125 -11.39 10.14 -18.32
C ALA A 125 -10.49 8.91 -18.53
N PRO A 126 -10.58 8.25 -19.70
CA PRO A 126 -9.60 7.26 -20.08
C PRO A 126 -8.18 7.85 -20.10
N PRO A 127 -7.15 7.00 -20.05
CA PRO A 127 -5.76 7.42 -20.17
C PRO A 127 -5.53 8.15 -21.50
N GLY A 128 -4.72 9.20 -21.46
CA GLY A 128 -4.46 10.03 -22.64
C GLY A 128 -5.60 11.00 -23.01
N VAL A 129 -6.76 10.91 -22.36
CA VAL A 129 -7.87 11.86 -22.53
C VAL A 129 -7.81 12.92 -21.45
N GLU A 130 -8.05 14.19 -21.80
CA GLU A 130 -8.11 15.26 -20.82
C GLU A 130 -9.27 15.06 -19.84
N ARG A 131 -9.05 15.34 -18.55
CA ARG A 131 -10.09 15.20 -17.52
C ARG A 131 -11.32 16.09 -17.77
N SER A 132 -11.15 17.20 -18.49
CA SER A 132 -12.23 18.09 -18.94
C SER A 132 -13.24 17.38 -19.85
N GLU A 133 -12.76 16.42 -20.65
CA GLU A 133 -13.54 15.62 -21.60
C GLU A 133 -14.07 14.31 -21.00
N GLY A 134 -13.75 14.05 -19.73
CA GLY A 134 -14.18 12.85 -19.02
C GLY A 134 -15.67 12.81 -18.67
N GLU A 135 -16.19 11.61 -18.49
CA GLU A 135 -17.56 11.32 -18.08
C GLU A 135 -17.81 11.70 -16.61
N LEU A 136 -18.99 12.25 -16.33
CA LEU A 136 -19.41 12.54 -14.96
C LEU A 136 -19.68 11.23 -14.21
N VAL A 137 -18.98 11.05 -13.09
CA VAL A 137 -19.12 9.89 -12.21
C VAL A 137 -19.47 10.32 -10.80
N PHE A 138 -20.33 9.54 -10.15
CA PHE A 138 -20.70 9.72 -8.75
C PHE A 138 -20.00 8.64 -7.94
N PHE A 139 -19.48 8.97 -6.77
CA PHE A 139 -18.88 7.97 -5.89
C PHE A 139 -19.14 8.33 -4.44
N ARG A 140 -19.14 7.31 -3.58
CA ARG A 140 -19.15 7.50 -2.14
C ARG A 140 -17.70 7.52 -1.67
N GLN A 141 -17.34 8.54 -0.90
CA GLN A 141 -16.02 8.67 -0.30
C GLN A 141 -16.14 8.44 1.19
N TRP A 142 -15.21 7.68 1.75
CA TRP A 142 -15.10 7.47 3.19
C TRP A 142 -13.76 7.99 3.73
N ASP A 143 -13.77 8.51 4.95
CA ASP A 143 -12.54 8.85 5.64
C ASP A 143 -11.69 7.59 5.86
N HIS A 144 -10.38 7.71 5.66
CA HIS A 144 -9.41 6.62 5.79
C HIS A 144 -9.73 5.33 4.99
N GLU A 145 -10.51 5.43 3.90
CA GLU A 145 -10.93 4.28 3.08
C GLU A 145 -9.75 3.45 2.55
N ILE A 146 -8.67 4.13 2.14
CA ILE A 146 -7.46 3.46 1.63
C ILE A 146 -6.83 2.55 2.70
N ILE A 147 -6.81 2.99 3.97
CA ILE A 147 -6.25 2.18 5.06
C ILE A 147 -7.17 1.00 5.35
N GLN A 148 -8.49 1.22 5.35
CA GLN A 148 -9.46 0.12 5.52
C GLN A 148 -9.33 -0.93 4.41
N ARG A 149 -9.09 -0.50 3.16
CA ARG A 149 -8.83 -1.37 2.00
C ARG A 149 -7.56 -2.20 2.15
N LEU A 150 -6.47 -1.57 2.55
CA LEU A 150 -5.20 -2.26 2.77
C LEU A 150 -5.31 -3.29 3.89
N ILE A 151 -5.96 -2.94 5.01
CA ILE A 151 -6.22 -3.87 6.11
C ILE A 151 -7.14 -5.01 5.64
N TYR A 152 -8.21 -4.70 4.89
CA TYR A 152 -9.10 -5.72 4.36
C TYR A 152 -8.35 -6.74 3.51
N ALA A 153 -7.54 -6.27 2.55
CA ALA A 153 -6.74 -7.14 1.71
C ALA A 153 -5.77 -8.02 2.50
N CYS A 154 -5.16 -7.46 3.54
CA CYS A 154 -4.27 -8.19 4.41
C CYS A 154 -5.01 -9.29 5.18
N LEU A 155 -6.08 -8.94 5.90
CA LEU A 155 -6.87 -9.88 6.71
C LEU A 155 -7.46 -11.00 5.86
N ASP A 156 -7.96 -10.68 4.67
CA ASP A 156 -8.50 -11.66 3.73
C ASP A 156 -7.41 -12.64 3.26
N TRP A 157 -6.23 -12.12 2.88
CA TRP A 157 -5.09 -12.95 2.50
C TRP A 157 -4.61 -13.83 3.66
N GLU A 158 -4.50 -13.28 4.87
CA GLU A 158 -4.12 -14.01 6.09
C GLU A 158 -5.08 -15.18 6.37
N MET A 159 -6.40 -14.92 6.35
CA MET A 159 -7.42 -15.96 6.55
C MET A 159 -7.35 -17.05 5.48
N ALA A 160 -7.13 -16.68 4.22
CA ALA A 160 -7.03 -17.63 3.11
C ALA A 160 -5.78 -18.52 3.20
N ASN A 161 -4.71 -18.04 3.85
CA ASN A 161 -3.44 -18.75 3.99
C ASN A 161 -3.22 -19.36 5.38
N GLY A 162 -4.21 -19.32 6.26
CA GLY A 162 -4.14 -19.97 7.57
C GLY A 162 -3.31 -19.24 8.62
N PHE A 163 -3.17 -17.91 8.49
CA PHE A 163 -2.60 -17.05 9.52
C PHE A 163 -3.70 -16.54 10.46
N ASP A 164 -3.40 -16.53 11.76
CA ASP A 164 -4.36 -16.17 12.81
C ASP A 164 -3.94 -14.92 13.57
N TYR A 165 -2.64 -14.58 13.52
CA TYR A 165 -2.09 -13.46 14.28
C TYR A 165 -1.31 -12.50 13.41
N THR A 166 -1.50 -11.22 13.71
CA THR A 166 -0.80 -10.13 13.06
C THR A 166 -0.05 -9.31 14.09
N TYR A 167 1.24 -9.06 13.86
CA TYR A 167 2.07 -8.21 14.70
C TYR A 167 2.41 -6.89 14.00
N PHE A 168 2.56 -5.81 14.77
CA PHE A 168 3.01 -4.52 14.25
C PHE A 168 3.42 -3.57 15.39
N ILE A 169 4.32 -2.64 15.08
CA ILE A 169 4.63 -1.50 15.95
C ILE A 169 4.03 -0.22 15.37
N ILE A 170 3.18 0.46 16.15
CA ILE A 170 2.43 1.62 15.66
C ILE A 170 2.40 2.75 16.69
N ASN A 171 2.15 3.97 16.21
CA ASN A 171 1.95 5.11 17.09
C ASN A 171 0.54 5.11 17.70
N ARG A 172 0.34 5.94 18.74
CA ARG A 172 -0.95 6.07 19.44
C ARG A 172 -2.11 6.53 18.53
N ALA A 173 -1.85 7.35 17.51
CA ALA A 173 -2.89 7.85 16.63
C ALA A 173 -3.46 6.75 15.74
N LEU A 174 -2.59 5.93 15.15
CA LEU A 174 -2.94 4.76 14.37
C LEU A 174 -3.65 3.72 15.25
N ALA A 175 -3.14 3.42 16.45
CA ALA A 175 -3.81 2.50 17.37
C ALA A 175 -5.24 2.92 17.71
N ARG A 176 -5.48 4.21 17.97
CA ARG A 176 -6.84 4.74 18.18
C ARG A 176 -7.72 4.61 16.94
N MET A 177 -7.16 4.79 15.75
CA MET A 177 -7.89 4.65 14.49
C MET A 177 -8.30 3.21 14.23
N LEU A 178 -7.39 2.24 14.42
CA LEU A 178 -7.70 0.81 14.28
C LEU A 178 -8.79 0.37 15.26
N LYS A 179 -8.74 0.85 16.51
CA LYS A 179 -9.81 0.61 17.50
C LYS A 179 -11.16 1.18 17.06
N ARG A 180 -11.19 2.35 16.40
CA ARG A 180 -12.43 2.90 15.83
C ARG A 180 -12.96 2.10 14.64
N PHE A 181 -12.07 1.42 13.91
CA PHE A 181 -12.47 0.43 12.91
C PHE A 181 -12.94 -0.87 13.57
N GLY A 182 -12.97 -0.99 14.89
CA GLY A 182 -13.40 -2.20 15.58
C GLY A 182 -12.34 -3.29 15.70
N ILE A 183 -11.06 -2.99 15.41
CA ILE A 183 -9.95 -3.94 15.54
C ILE A 183 -9.48 -3.95 17.01
N PRO A 184 -9.62 -5.08 17.74
CA PRO A 184 -9.03 -5.23 19.06
C PRO A 184 -7.50 -5.31 18.94
N LEU A 185 -6.79 -4.72 19.90
CA LEU A 185 -5.33 -4.65 19.90
C LEU A 185 -4.80 -5.08 21.26
N ASP A 186 -4.04 -6.16 21.27
CA ASP A 186 -3.29 -6.62 22.44
C ASP A 186 -1.91 -5.96 22.43
N VAL A 187 -1.46 -5.42 23.56
CA VAL A 187 -0.09 -4.88 23.68
C VAL A 187 0.84 -6.04 24.02
N VAL A 188 1.90 -6.23 23.24
CA VAL A 188 2.81 -7.39 23.35
C VAL A 188 4.26 -6.99 23.63
N GLY A 189 4.51 -5.72 23.92
CA GLY A 189 5.83 -5.24 24.27
C GLY A 189 5.79 -3.81 24.79
N GLU A 190 6.93 -3.37 25.34
CA GLU A 190 7.06 -2.03 25.89
C GLU A 190 7.09 -0.96 24.78
N PRO A 191 6.57 0.26 25.06
CA PRO A 191 6.75 1.38 24.16
C PRO A 191 8.23 1.66 23.89
N LEU A 192 8.57 1.95 22.65
CA LEU A 192 9.94 2.19 22.20
C LEU A 192 10.02 3.39 21.25
N GLU A 193 11.20 4.00 21.16
CA GLU A 193 11.44 5.13 20.27
C GLU A 193 11.82 4.65 18.87
N HIS A 194 10.95 4.91 17.89
CA HIS A 194 11.19 4.62 16.48
C HIS A 194 10.42 5.60 15.60
N ARG A 195 11.06 6.72 15.24
CA ARG A 195 10.45 7.86 14.53
C ARG A 195 9.29 8.46 15.34
N GLY A 196 9.52 8.67 16.64
CA GLY A 196 8.52 8.89 17.68
C GLY A 196 8.13 7.58 18.38
N VAL A 197 7.45 7.70 19.51
CA VAL A 197 7.01 6.55 20.31
C VAL A 197 6.13 5.60 19.50
N ARG A 198 6.49 4.32 19.51
CA ARG A 198 5.77 3.19 18.92
C ARG A 198 5.48 2.16 20.00
N ILE A 199 4.35 1.47 19.85
CA ILE A 199 3.89 0.44 20.79
C ILE A 199 3.69 -0.85 19.98
N PRO A 200 4.35 -1.96 20.35
CA PRO A 200 4.11 -3.28 19.78
C PRO A 200 2.70 -3.77 20.11
N HIS A 201 1.99 -4.21 19.08
CA HIS A 201 0.68 -4.81 19.22
C HIS A 201 0.57 -6.13 18.45
N ARG A 202 -0.35 -6.95 18.90
CA ARG A 202 -0.86 -8.14 18.23
C ARG A 202 -2.36 -7.99 17.98
N GLY A 203 -2.82 -8.48 16.84
CA GLY A 203 -4.22 -8.63 16.51
C GLY A 203 -4.55 -10.07 16.16
N ASP A 204 -5.75 -10.52 16.53
CA ASP A 204 -6.33 -11.77 16.03
C ASP A 204 -7.05 -11.48 14.71
N VAL A 205 -6.66 -12.17 13.63
CA VAL A 205 -7.08 -11.88 12.26
C VAL A 205 -8.61 -11.96 12.11
N ARG A 206 -9.22 -13.03 12.64
CA ARG A 206 -10.66 -13.26 12.50
C ARG A 206 -11.48 -12.28 13.34
N THR A 207 -11.00 -11.98 14.55
CA THR A 207 -11.62 -11.02 15.44
C THR A 207 -11.52 -9.61 14.87
N ALA A 208 -10.37 -9.24 14.29
CA ALA A 208 -10.18 -7.97 13.59
C ALA A 208 -11.16 -7.84 12.41
N TYR A 209 -11.27 -8.86 11.55
CA TYR A 209 -12.20 -8.87 10.42
C TYR A 209 -13.67 -8.72 10.88
N ALA A 210 -14.09 -9.51 11.86
CA ALA A 210 -15.45 -9.43 12.42
C ALA A 210 -15.74 -8.08 13.09
N GLY A 211 -14.75 -7.51 13.78
CA GLY A 211 -14.82 -6.19 14.39
C GLY A 211 -15.00 -5.09 13.35
N MET A 212 -14.20 -5.11 12.28
CA MET A 212 -14.36 -4.18 11.15
C MET A 212 -15.72 -4.30 10.49
N ARG A 213 -16.18 -5.52 10.25
CA ARG A 213 -17.49 -5.77 9.63
C ARG A 213 -18.67 -5.30 10.48
N SER A 214 -18.56 -5.37 11.80
CA SER A 214 -19.65 -4.99 12.71
C SER A 214 -19.64 -3.51 13.11
N GLN A 215 -18.47 -2.86 13.16
CA GLN A 215 -18.34 -1.50 13.70
C GLN A 215 -18.05 -0.43 12.63
N SER A 216 -17.51 -0.81 11.46
CA SER A 216 -17.23 0.12 10.37
C SER A 216 -18.20 -0.07 9.21
N VAL A 217 -19.16 0.87 9.08
CA VAL A 217 -20.13 0.89 7.96
C VAL A 217 -19.40 0.92 6.62
N SER A 218 -18.35 1.73 6.50
CA SER A 218 -17.57 1.83 5.26
C SER A 218 -16.87 0.53 4.89
N PHE A 219 -16.38 -0.22 5.88
CA PHE A 219 -15.76 -1.52 5.65
C PHE A 219 -16.80 -2.57 5.25
N ALA A 220 -17.94 -2.62 5.96
CA ALA A 220 -19.01 -3.56 5.65
C ALA A 220 -19.50 -3.38 4.20
N GLU A 221 -19.80 -2.14 3.81
CA GLU A 221 -20.22 -1.82 2.43
C GLU A 221 -19.16 -2.20 1.39
N MET A 222 -17.88 -2.00 1.70
CA MET A 222 -16.77 -2.35 0.81
C MET A 222 -16.64 -3.87 0.65
N ALA A 223 -16.65 -4.61 1.75
CA ALA A 223 -16.55 -6.07 1.75
C ALA A 223 -17.76 -6.75 1.08
N ASP A 224 -18.92 -6.09 1.03
CA ASP A 224 -20.10 -6.59 0.31
C ASP A 224 -20.09 -6.28 -1.19
N SER A 225 -19.30 -5.29 -1.62
CA SER A 225 -19.37 -4.75 -2.99
C SER A 225 -18.16 -5.06 -3.87
N ALA A 226 -17.03 -5.47 -3.29
CA ALA A 226 -15.81 -5.75 -4.02
C ALA A 226 -14.95 -6.83 -3.32
N PRO A 227 -14.13 -7.58 -4.08
CA PRO A 227 -13.12 -8.45 -3.46
C PRO A 227 -12.12 -7.62 -2.65
N ALA A 228 -11.48 -8.27 -1.68
CA ALA A 228 -10.49 -7.62 -0.82
C ALA A 228 -9.31 -7.05 -1.62
N TYR A 229 -8.88 -7.77 -2.64
CA TYR A 229 -7.87 -7.36 -3.61
C TYR A 229 -8.03 -8.13 -4.93
N ILE A 230 -7.31 -7.68 -5.95
CA ILE A 230 -7.13 -8.37 -7.24
C ILE A 230 -5.63 -8.55 -7.46
N ALA A 231 -5.19 -9.71 -7.96
CA ALA A 231 -3.79 -9.91 -8.33
C ALA A 231 -3.42 -9.03 -9.51
N PHE A 232 -2.24 -8.40 -9.50
CA PHE A 232 -1.81 -7.53 -10.60
C PHE A 232 -1.74 -8.32 -11.91
N SER A 233 -1.33 -9.59 -11.87
CA SER A 233 -1.31 -10.48 -13.05
C SER A 233 -2.70 -10.75 -13.66
N GLU A 234 -3.78 -10.53 -12.91
CA GLU A 234 -5.16 -10.72 -13.37
C GLU A 234 -5.80 -9.42 -13.90
N LEU A 235 -5.08 -8.29 -13.83
CA LEU A 235 -5.58 -7.04 -14.36
C LEU A 235 -5.45 -7.01 -15.88
N GLU A 236 -6.54 -6.64 -16.55
CA GLU A 236 -6.51 -6.41 -17.99
C GLU A 236 -5.78 -5.08 -18.27
N LEU A 237 -4.67 -5.13 -18.99
CA LEU A 237 -3.99 -3.93 -19.46
C LEU A 237 -4.70 -3.40 -20.71
N LEU A 238 -5.27 -2.19 -20.63
CA LEU A 238 -5.81 -1.52 -21.82
C LEU A 238 -4.68 -1.06 -22.73
N SER A 239 -4.65 -1.53 -23.98
CA SER A 239 -3.95 -0.86 -25.06
C SER A 239 -4.89 0.20 -25.67
N GLY A 240 -4.37 1.39 -26.00
CA GLY A 240 -5.15 2.59 -26.33
C GLY A 240 -6.10 2.55 -27.54
N ASN A 241 -6.48 1.40 -28.10
CA ASN A 241 -7.24 1.30 -29.36
C ASN A 241 -8.43 0.29 -29.34
N SER A 242 -9.17 0.16 -28.24
CA SER A 242 -10.56 -0.37 -28.32
C SER A 242 -11.36 -0.05 -27.07
N VAL A 243 -12.05 1.09 -27.03
CA VAL A 243 -13.17 1.30 -26.11
C VAL A 243 -14.43 1.40 -26.95
N SER A 244 -15.15 0.28 -27.10
CA SER A 244 -16.52 0.31 -27.60
C SER A 244 -17.41 0.85 -26.48
N THR A 245 -17.73 2.14 -26.55
CA THR A 245 -18.74 2.79 -25.70
C THR A 245 -20.14 2.38 -26.16
N SER A 246 -20.57 1.17 -25.78
CA SER A 246 -21.99 0.84 -25.82
C SER A 246 -22.34 -0.07 -24.65
N GLY A 247 -22.93 0.54 -23.61
CA GLY A 247 -23.89 -0.13 -22.74
C GLY A 247 -23.48 -1.47 -22.15
N ALA A 248 -22.30 -1.56 -21.54
CA ALA A 248 -21.99 -2.61 -20.58
C ALA A 248 -20.87 -2.11 -19.67
N THR A 249 -21.24 -1.84 -18.42
CA THR A 249 -20.36 -1.91 -17.24
C THR A 249 -18.94 -1.32 -17.36
N ALA A 250 -18.70 -0.20 -16.69
CA ALA A 250 -17.37 0.18 -16.19
C ALA A 250 -16.89 -0.79 -15.07
N THR A 251 -17.10 -2.10 -15.22
CA THR A 251 -16.59 -3.20 -14.37
C THR A 251 -15.20 -3.64 -14.78
N VAL A 252 -14.56 -2.97 -15.75
CA VAL A 252 -13.29 -3.49 -16.24
C VAL A 252 -12.16 -2.99 -15.34
N ARG A 253 -11.55 -3.98 -14.67
CA ARG A 253 -10.38 -3.96 -13.80
C ARG A 253 -9.16 -3.60 -14.62
N GLN A 254 -9.10 -2.35 -15.06
CA GLN A 254 -8.15 -1.90 -16.08
C GLN A 254 -7.18 -0.88 -15.50
N ILE A 255 -5.89 -1.25 -15.53
CA ILE A 255 -4.80 -0.30 -15.35
C ILE A 255 -4.30 0.06 -16.74
N PRO A 256 -4.19 1.37 -17.06
CA PRO A 256 -3.70 1.82 -18.35
C PRO A 256 -2.31 1.26 -18.67
N SER A 257 -2.13 0.63 -19.84
CA SER A 257 -0.81 0.15 -20.25
C SER A 257 0.20 1.30 -20.29
N GLU A 258 -0.20 2.51 -20.66
CA GLU A 258 0.68 3.67 -20.71
C GLU A 258 1.16 4.11 -19.32
N ILE A 259 0.40 3.84 -18.26
CA ILE A 259 0.84 4.11 -16.87
C ILE A 259 1.80 3.03 -16.39
N VAL A 260 1.54 1.79 -16.79
CA VAL A 260 2.47 0.68 -16.58
C VAL A 260 3.78 0.95 -17.32
N GLU A 261 3.72 1.33 -18.59
CA GLU A 261 4.86 1.67 -19.45
C GLU A 261 5.58 2.95 -19.00
N ALA A 262 4.87 4.00 -18.58
CA ALA A 262 5.48 5.22 -18.05
C ALA A 262 6.22 4.95 -16.73
N ALA A 263 5.65 4.14 -15.84
CA ALA A 263 6.34 3.70 -14.63
C ALA A 263 7.56 2.81 -14.96
N GLN A 264 7.47 1.95 -15.99
CA GLN A 264 8.63 1.20 -16.51
C GLN A 264 9.70 2.14 -17.10
N ALA A 265 9.32 3.15 -17.86
CA ALA A 265 10.22 4.10 -18.50
C ALA A 265 10.90 5.05 -17.50
N GLN A 266 10.20 5.45 -16.42
CA GLN A 266 10.78 6.19 -15.31
C GLN A 266 11.81 5.35 -14.54
N SER A 267 11.58 4.03 -14.38
CA SER A 267 12.57 3.12 -13.80
C SER A 267 13.82 2.90 -14.68
N TRP A 268 13.72 3.14 -15.99
CA TRP A 268 14.81 2.98 -16.97
C TRP A 268 15.69 4.23 -17.15
N ARG A 269 15.20 5.41 -16.75
CA ARG A 269 15.98 6.67 -16.80
C ARG A 269 17.05 6.79 -15.69
N GLY A 270 17.24 5.74 -14.88
CA GLY A 270 18.31 5.63 -13.87
C GLY A 270 19.59 4.91 -14.32
N SER A 271 19.67 4.38 -15.55
CA SER A 271 20.80 3.53 -16.00
C SER A 271 21.48 3.98 -17.30
N SER A 272 21.52 5.30 -17.58
CA SER A 272 22.31 5.83 -18.70
C SER A 272 22.78 7.26 -18.46
N ARG A 273 23.76 7.42 -17.57
CA ARG A 273 24.81 8.42 -17.78
C ARG A 273 26.15 7.71 -17.72
N THR A 274 26.63 7.39 -18.91
CA THR A 274 27.99 6.95 -19.18
C THR A 274 28.99 7.97 -18.65
N ASP A 275 30.00 7.45 -17.96
CA ASP A 275 31.18 8.14 -17.46
C ASP A 275 31.84 9.04 -18.51
N GLY A 276 32.00 10.31 -18.15
CA GLY A 276 33.06 11.16 -18.69
C GLY A 276 34.19 11.22 -17.64
N PRO A 277 35.47 11.07 -18.03
CA PRO A 277 36.55 10.98 -17.05
C PRO A 277 36.69 12.30 -16.28
N PRO A 278 37.05 12.26 -14.98
CA PRO A 278 37.20 13.47 -14.19
C PRO A 278 38.36 14.31 -14.72
N ARG A 279 38.06 15.56 -15.07
CA ARG A 279 39.08 16.57 -15.36
C ARG A 279 39.90 16.80 -14.10
N ARG A 280 41.21 16.49 -14.17
CA ARG A 280 42.20 16.91 -13.19
C ARG A 280 42.21 18.45 -13.14
N LEU A 281 41.80 19.04 -12.03
CA LEU A 281 42.23 20.40 -11.69
C LEU A 281 43.51 20.29 -10.87
N GLY A 282 44.55 20.92 -11.39
CA GLY A 282 45.88 20.95 -10.83
C GLY A 282 45.99 21.77 -9.55
N SER A 283 46.98 21.38 -8.77
CA SER A 283 47.61 22.10 -7.67
C SER A 283 47.98 23.54 -8.01
N ARG A 284 47.61 24.47 -7.12
CA ARG A 284 48.32 25.70 -6.74
C ARG A 284 47.91 26.00 -5.29
N VAL A 285 48.74 25.69 -4.29
CA VAL A 285 49.77 26.59 -3.71
C VAL A 285 49.21 27.96 -3.33
N ALA A 286 48.74 28.08 -2.09
CA ALA A 286 49.20 29.02 -1.06
C ALA A 286 48.42 28.73 0.23
#